data_AF-A0A533UN88-F1
#
_entry.id   AF-A0A533UN88-F1
#
_cell.length_a   1.000
_cell.length_b   1.000
_cell.length_c   1.000
_cell.angle_alpha   90.00
_cell.angle_beta   90.00
_cell.angle_gamma   90.00
#
_symmetry.space_group_name_H-M   'P 1'
#
loop_
_entity.id
_entity.type
_entity.pdbx_description
1 polymer ?
#
loop_
_entity_poly.entity_id
_entity_poly.type
_entity_poly.pdbx_seq_one_letter_code
_entity_poly.pdbx_strand_id
1 'polypeptide(L)'
;MQHYTGSTVTGTSLKLSSASVPAKIPLHFGFFNGSPVYYIVTDTNDKKSANVISEKQKWKVGNAPTLSNLPKGSLGKVYFFHNGITGNGTDGFQNDVFSNTPVQKDQYIPLRTIIDVTWNISKVPEILYSEKKILDTNMTGKVRLTNTNIIMNMPQIMWPGGQMSVREDKDLEQKPFEGGQILDINTNNMTVTFVAHRGWGPDGRTIYYIITDATTEGPAKMMGVTNTPSLISLSPAFIDLYHFTNGLKGPGPFGF
;
A
#
# COMPACT_ATOMS: atom_id res chain seq x y z
N MET A 1 -13.06 -0.44 -10.54
CA MET A 1 -12.69 -0.79 -11.94
C MET A 1 -12.81 0.48 -12.76
N GLN A 2 -11.86 0.80 -13.65
CA GLN A 2 -12.14 1.75 -14.73
C GLN A 2 -11.74 1.11 -16.06
N HIS A 3 -12.75 0.84 -16.90
CA HIS A 3 -12.58 0.88 -18.34
C HIS A 3 -12.50 2.35 -18.73
N TYR A 4 -11.30 2.81 -19.05
CA TYR A 4 -11.13 4.12 -19.66
C TYR A 4 -11.56 4.02 -21.14
N THR A 5 -12.86 4.10 -21.43
CA THR A 5 -13.32 4.45 -22.78
C THR A 5 -13.35 5.97 -22.88
N GLY A 6 -12.16 6.58 -22.85
CA GLY A 6 -12.02 8.00 -23.10
C GLY A 6 -12.26 8.27 -24.57
N SER A 7 -13.38 8.92 -24.88
CA SER A 7 -13.40 9.86 -26.00
C SER A 7 -12.30 10.89 -25.72
N THR A 8 -11.47 11.16 -26.72
CA THR A 8 -10.35 12.09 -26.65
C THR A 8 -10.80 13.46 -26.13
N VAL A 9 -10.63 13.72 -24.84
CA VAL A 9 -10.64 15.09 -24.29
C VAL A 9 -9.32 15.71 -24.71
N THR A 10 -9.31 16.26 -25.93
CA THR A 10 -8.21 17.07 -26.43
C THR A 10 -8.32 18.45 -25.79
N GLY A 11 -7.36 18.82 -24.94
CA GLY A 11 -7.14 20.22 -24.57
C GLY A 11 -7.04 20.60 -23.09
N THR A 12 -7.26 19.70 -22.13
CA THR A 12 -7.08 20.01 -20.70
C THR A 12 -6.03 19.11 -20.06
N SER A 13 -4.87 19.68 -19.71
CA SER A 13 -3.90 19.02 -18.83
C SER A 13 -4.54 18.79 -17.46
N LEU A 14 -4.57 17.55 -16.98
CA LEU A 14 -4.99 17.21 -15.62
C LEU A 14 -4.13 17.97 -14.61
N LYS A 15 -4.76 18.63 -13.64
CA LYS A 15 -4.07 19.39 -12.60
C LYS A 15 -4.41 18.86 -11.20
N LEU A 16 -3.48 19.03 -10.28
CA LEU A 16 -3.76 18.89 -8.86
C LEU A 16 -4.79 19.93 -8.44
N SER A 17 -5.70 19.47 -7.59
CA SER A 17 -6.68 20.32 -6.94
C SER A 17 -5.99 21.36 -6.06
N SER A 18 -6.48 22.60 -6.03
CA SER A 18 -6.09 23.53 -4.96
C SER A 18 -6.51 23.04 -3.57
N ALA A 19 -7.39 22.03 -3.49
CA ALA A 19 -7.75 21.35 -2.25
C ALA A 19 -6.85 20.15 -1.92
N SER A 20 -5.83 19.84 -2.74
CA SER A 20 -4.87 18.79 -2.40
C SER A 20 -3.97 19.25 -1.25
N VAL A 21 -3.71 18.36 -0.30
CA VAL A 21 -2.93 18.65 0.90
C VAL A 21 -1.84 17.60 1.13
N PRO A 22 -0.71 17.94 1.77
CA PRO A 22 0.27 16.96 2.19
C PRO A 22 -0.31 16.02 3.26
N ALA A 23 -0.14 14.71 3.10
CA ALA A 23 -0.46 13.71 4.10
C ALA A 23 0.82 12.97 4.51
N LYS A 24 1.28 13.20 5.75
CA LYS A 24 2.47 12.54 6.30
C LYS A 24 2.07 11.23 6.98
N ILE A 25 2.45 10.12 6.37
CA ILE A 25 2.05 8.76 6.76
C ILE A 25 3.26 8.02 7.35
N PRO A 26 3.07 7.24 8.43
CA PRO A 26 4.12 6.37 8.97
C PRO A 26 4.61 5.36 7.94
N LEU A 27 5.91 5.30 7.77
CA LEU A 27 6.61 4.31 6.95
C LEU A 27 7.05 3.16 7.86
N HIS A 28 6.99 1.94 7.34
CA HIS A 28 7.45 0.74 8.01
C HIS A 28 8.64 0.15 7.25
N PHE A 29 9.42 -0.69 7.93
CA PHE A 29 10.59 -1.34 7.37
C PHE A 29 10.42 -2.86 7.40
N GLY A 30 10.77 -3.53 6.30
CA GLY A 30 10.71 -4.98 6.15
C GLY A 30 11.75 -5.49 5.18
N PHE A 31 11.67 -6.78 4.85
CA PHE A 31 12.61 -7.44 3.96
C PHE A 31 11.93 -8.15 2.80
N PHE A 32 12.61 -8.16 1.65
CA PHE A 32 12.37 -9.08 0.55
C PHE A 32 13.71 -9.65 0.10
N ASN A 33 13.88 -10.97 0.21
CA ASN A 33 15.11 -11.67 -0.19
C ASN A 33 16.40 -11.03 0.34
N GLY A 34 16.44 -10.71 1.64
CA GLY A 34 17.61 -10.07 2.28
C GLY A 34 17.71 -8.57 2.07
N SER A 35 16.92 -8.00 1.17
CA SER A 35 17.00 -6.59 0.78
C SER A 35 15.89 -5.75 1.42
N PRO A 36 16.14 -4.46 1.69
CA PRO A 36 15.21 -3.59 2.39
C PRO A 36 13.95 -3.31 1.57
N VAL A 37 12.80 -3.28 2.25
CA VAL A 37 11.51 -2.82 1.72
C VAL A 37 10.93 -1.81 2.70
N TYR A 38 10.42 -0.70 2.18
CA TYR A 38 9.69 0.29 2.95
C TYR A 38 8.25 0.35 2.46
N TYR A 39 7.28 0.32 3.37
CA TYR A 39 5.86 0.19 3.04
C TYR A 39 4.99 1.00 4.00
N ILE A 40 3.73 1.19 3.63
CA ILE A 40 2.70 1.76 4.51
C ILE A 40 1.60 0.72 4.74
N VAL A 41 0.78 0.92 5.78
CA VAL A 41 -0.41 0.10 6.05
C VAL A 41 -1.64 1.01 6.00
N THR A 42 -2.53 0.78 5.04
CA THR A 42 -3.68 1.68 4.82
C THR A 42 -4.99 1.10 5.32
N ASP A 43 -5.26 -0.18 5.10
CA ASP A 43 -6.55 -0.81 5.39
C ASP A 43 -6.37 -2.29 5.76
N THR A 44 -7.34 -2.85 6.49
CA THR A 44 -7.42 -4.28 6.80
C THR A 44 -8.87 -4.74 6.96
N ASN A 45 -9.17 -6.02 6.69
CA ASN A 45 -10.48 -6.59 7.03
C ASN A 45 -10.67 -6.84 8.52
N ASP A 46 -9.60 -6.87 9.30
CA ASP A 46 -9.67 -7.17 10.73
C ASP A 46 -9.72 -5.88 11.56
N LYS A 47 -10.90 -5.58 12.11
CA LYS A 47 -11.15 -4.38 12.92
C LYS A 47 -10.22 -4.26 14.12
N LYS A 48 -9.84 -5.39 14.74
CA LYS A 48 -8.93 -5.38 15.90
C LYS A 48 -7.53 -4.93 15.46
N SER A 49 -6.99 -5.51 14.40
CA SER A 49 -5.71 -5.13 13.82
C SER A 49 -5.72 -3.67 13.35
N ALA A 50 -6.81 -3.22 12.71
CA ALA A 50 -6.96 -1.82 12.31
C ALA A 50 -6.77 -0.87 13.49
N ASN A 51 -7.44 -1.14 14.62
CA ASN A 51 -7.35 -0.31 15.82
C ASN A 51 -5.94 -0.35 16.44
N VAL A 52 -5.39 -1.54 16.67
CA VAL A 52 -4.07 -1.73 17.30
C VAL A 52 -2.97 -1.04 16.50
N ILE A 53 -2.95 -1.26 15.18
CA ILE A 53 -1.95 -0.63 14.30
C ILE A 53 -2.15 0.88 14.29
N SER A 54 -3.41 1.36 14.20
CA SER A 54 -3.71 2.80 14.22
C SER A 54 -3.18 3.50 15.46
N GLU A 55 -3.38 2.90 16.63
CA GLU A 55 -2.89 3.42 17.90
C GLU A 55 -1.35 3.45 17.94
N LYS A 56 -0.69 2.34 17.52
CA LYS A 56 0.77 2.21 17.51
C LYS A 56 1.43 3.24 16.59
N GLN A 57 0.93 3.40 15.37
CA GLN A 57 1.53 4.29 14.37
C GLN A 57 1.01 5.73 14.42
N LYS A 58 0.01 6.02 15.27
CA LYS A 58 -0.68 7.32 15.38
C LYS A 58 -1.22 7.83 14.03
N TRP A 59 -1.63 6.89 13.17
CA TRP A 59 -2.22 7.16 11.87
C TRP A 59 -3.26 6.09 11.56
N LYS A 60 -4.44 6.50 11.10
CA LYS A 60 -5.58 5.61 10.93
C LYS A 60 -5.32 4.55 9.85
N VAL A 61 -5.53 3.29 10.21
CA VAL A 61 -5.76 2.16 9.30
C VAL A 61 -7.26 1.99 9.12
N GLY A 62 -7.73 1.95 7.88
CA GLY A 62 -9.14 1.74 7.54
C GLY A 62 -9.61 0.33 7.86
N ASN A 63 -10.86 0.22 8.33
CA ASN A 63 -11.54 -1.06 8.47
C ASN A 63 -12.28 -1.38 7.18
N ALA A 64 -11.81 -2.36 6.43
CA ALA A 64 -12.30 -2.76 5.12
C ALA A 64 -12.76 -4.24 5.13
N PRO A 65 -13.90 -4.55 5.78
CA PRO A 65 -14.37 -5.93 5.95
C PRO A 65 -14.60 -6.68 4.63
N THR A 66 -14.87 -5.94 3.55
CA THR A 66 -15.05 -6.46 2.18
C THR A 66 -13.80 -7.14 1.62
N LEU A 67 -12.60 -6.85 2.14
CA LEU A 67 -11.38 -7.59 1.74
C LEU A 67 -11.49 -9.08 2.07
N SER A 68 -12.33 -9.48 3.03
CA SER A 68 -12.59 -10.89 3.35
C SER A 68 -13.19 -11.69 2.20
N ASN A 69 -13.78 -11.02 1.20
CA ASN A 69 -14.39 -11.66 0.03
C ASN A 69 -13.36 -12.02 -1.06
N LEU A 70 -12.09 -11.61 -0.89
CA LEU A 70 -11.06 -11.84 -1.89
C LEU A 70 -10.54 -13.27 -1.86
N PRO A 71 -10.29 -13.88 -3.02
CA PRO A 71 -9.66 -15.19 -3.10
C PRO A 71 -8.19 -15.07 -2.64
N LYS A 72 -7.86 -15.70 -1.51
CA LYS A 72 -6.51 -15.60 -0.91
C LYS A 72 -5.37 -16.04 -1.82
N GLY A 73 -5.64 -16.98 -2.73
CA GLY A 73 -4.64 -17.46 -3.71
C GLY A 73 -4.16 -16.38 -4.68
N SER A 74 -4.88 -15.27 -4.79
CA SER A 74 -4.55 -14.12 -5.64
C SER A 74 -3.88 -12.98 -4.88
N LEU A 75 -3.56 -13.17 -3.59
CA LEU A 75 -2.97 -12.15 -2.72
C LEU A 75 -1.48 -12.42 -2.51
N GLY A 76 -0.74 -11.35 -2.24
CA GLY A 76 0.63 -11.45 -1.76
C GLY A 76 0.64 -12.03 -0.34
N LYS A 77 1.80 -12.50 0.09
CA LYS A 77 2.04 -12.89 1.50
C LYS A 77 2.97 -11.91 2.17
N VAL A 78 2.76 -11.70 3.46
CA VAL A 78 3.70 -11.08 4.37
C VAL A 78 3.78 -11.91 5.65
N TYR A 79 4.97 -12.04 6.19
CA TYR A 79 5.26 -12.88 7.36
C TYR A 79 5.52 -11.99 8.58
N PHE A 80 4.66 -12.10 9.59
CA PHE A 80 4.74 -11.35 10.84
C PHE A 80 5.25 -12.24 11.97
N PHE A 81 6.13 -11.73 12.82
CA PHE A 81 6.77 -12.53 13.86
C PHE A 81 6.10 -12.28 15.22
N HIS A 82 5.63 -13.33 15.88
CA HIS A 82 4.91 -13.26 17.17
C HIS A 82 5.79 -13.58 18.38
N ASN A 83 7.01 -14.07 18.15
CA ASN A 83 8.02 -14.29 19.17
C ASN A 83 9.43 -14.29 18.55
N GLY A 84 10.44 -14.53 19.40
CA GLY A 84 11.83 -14.63 18.99
C GLY A 84 12.56 -13.32 19.23
N ILE A 85 13.23 -12.80 18.20
CA ILE A 85 14.06 -11.60 18.31
C ILE A 85 13.16 -10.36 18.34
N THR A 86 13.20 -9.60 19.45
CA THR A 86 12.49 -8.31 19.57
C THR A 86 12.99 -7.31 18.53
N GLY A 87 12.07 -6.52 17.96
CA GLY A 87 12.40 -5.57 16.90
C GLY A 87 11.24 -4.65 16.54
N ASN A 88 11.33 -4.05 15.35
CA ASN A 88 10.38 -3.05 14.87
C ASN A 88 9.31 -3.63 13.93
N GLY A 89 9.20 -4.96 13.82
CA GLY A 89 8.12 -5.61 13.07
C GLY A 89 6.74 -5.24 13.60
N THR A 90 5.70 -5.54 12.82
CA THR A 90 4.33 -5.11 13.13
C THR A 90 3.90 -5.57 14.54
N ASP A 91 4.26 -6.80 14.92
CA ASP A 91 3.95 -7.39 16.23
C ASP A 91 5.07 -7.24 17.29
N GLY A 92 6.09 -6.40 17.04
CA GLY A 92 7.14 -6.05 18.01
C GLY A 92 8.34 -7.00 18.05
N PHE A 93 8.43 -7.93 17.10
CA PHE A 93 9.59 -8.79 16.88
C PHE A 93 10.35 -8.36 15.63
N GLN A 94 11.13 -9.25 15.02
CA GLN A 94 11.89 -8.92 13.81
C GLN A 94 10.98 -8.35 12.71
N ASN A 95 11.58 -7.57 11.81
CA ASN A 95 10.86 -6.91 10.74
C ASN A 95 10.14 -7.89 9.82
N ASP A 96 9.04 -7.43 9.24
CA ASP A 96 8.15 -8.23 8.40
C ASP A 96 8.86 -8.65 7.10
N VAL A 97 8.53 -9.84 6.60
CA VAL A 97 9.12 -10.37 5.36
C VAL A 97 8.07 -10.49 4.28
N PHE A 98 8.37 -9.96 3.09
CA PHE A 98 7.48 -9.97 1.94
C PHE A 98 7.82 -11.10 0.97
N SER A 99 6.79 -11.63 0.31
CA SER A 99 6.91 -12.66 -0.75
C SER A 99 7.19 -12.09 -2.14
N ASN A 100 6.89 -10.80 -2.36
CA ASN A 100 7.09 -10.12 -3.64
C ASN A 100 7.24 -8.60 -3.46
N THR A 101 7.70 -7.94 -4.52
CA THR A 101 7.92 -6.50 -4.64
C THR A 101 7.43 -6.03 -6.01
N PRO A 102 7.22 -4.72 -6.22
CA PRO A 102 6.80 -4.18 -7.51
C PRO A 102 7.66 -4.55 -8.73
N VAL A 103 8.90 -4.99 -8.53
CA VAL A 103 9.75 -5.49 -9.62
C VAL A 103 9.13 -6.73 -10.28
N GLN A 104 8.43 -7.58 -9.53
CA GLN A 104 7.72 -8.75 -10.07
C GLN A 104 6.32 -8.33 -10.56
N LYS A 105 6.23 -7.56 -11.65
CA LYS A 105 4.99 -6.91 -12.14
C LYS A 105 3.75 -7.83 -12.19
N ASP A 106 3.91 -9.08 -12.62
CA ASP A 106 2.79 -10.03 -12.76
C ASP A 106 2.40 -10.72 -11.46
N GLN A 107 3.23 -10.60 -10.41
CA GLN A 107 3.04 -11.26 -9.11
C GLN A 107 2.76 -10.26 -7.99
N TYR A 108 3.24 -9.03 -8.13
CA TYR A 108 3.08 -8.00 -7.12
C TYR A 108 1.62 -7.64 -6.93
N ILE A 109 1.26 -7.45 -5.67
CA ILE A 109 -0.03 -6.91 -5.26
C ILE A 109 0.14 -6.29 -3.86
N PRO A 110 -0.41 -5.08 -3.60
CA PRO A 110 -0.31 -4.45 -2.29
C PRO A 110 -1.20 -5.13 -1.24
N LEU A 111 -2.24 -5.86 -1.67
CA LEU A 111 -3.11 -6.65 -0.78
C LEU A 111 -2.43 -7.96 -0.36
N ARG A 112 -2.26 -8.14 0.95
CA ARG A 112 -1.49 -9.27 1.49
C ARG A 112 -2.25 -10.05 2.56
N THR A 113 -2.16 -11.38 2.45
CA THR A 113 -2.52 -12.28 3.55
C THR A 113 -1.38 -12.31 4.55
N ILE A 114 -1.71 -12.22 5.84
CA ILE A 114 -0.73 -12.34 6.92
C ILE A 114 -0.48 -13.80 7.25
N ILE A 115 0.80 -14.17 7.35
CA ILE A 115 1.25 -15.47 7.85
C ILE A 115 2.05 -15.26 9.13
N ASP A 116 1.60 -15.92 10.20
CA ASP A 116 2.21 -15.79 11.51
C ASP A 116 3.44 -16.71 11.67
N VAL A 117 4.55 -16.04 11.93
CA VAL A 117 5.89 -16.36 12.43
C VAL A 117 6.01 -16.82 13.88
N THR A 118 5.99 -18.11 14.24
CA THR A 118 6.26 -18.50 15.65
C THR A 118 7.41 -19.48 15.77
N TRP A 119 8.47 -19.11 16.49
CA TRP A 119 9.54 -20.01 16.95
C TRP A 119 8.98 -21.05 17.92
N ASN A 120 9.30 -22.31 17.68
CA ASN A 120 8.92 -23.41 18.56
C ASN A 120 9.73 -23.37 19.87
N ILE A 121 9.17 -23.96 20.93
CA ILE A 121 9.80 -24.03 22.25
C ILE A 121 11.20 -24.65 22.14
N SER A 122 12.15 -24.09 22.90
CA SER A 122 13.56 -24.53 22.95
C SER A 122 14.33 -24.39 21.64
N LYS A 123 13.82 -23.65 20.65
CA LYS A 123 14.58 -23.29 19.44
C LYS A 123 15.22 -21.92 19.63
N VAL A 124 16.46 -21.78 19.18
CA VAL A 124 17.18 -20.50 19.20
C VAL A 124 16.72 -19.67 18.00
N PRO A 125 16.12 -18.48 18.21
CA PRO A 125 15.73 -17.59 17.13
C PRO A 125 16.94 -17.08 16.34
N GLU A 126 16.79 -16.97 15.01
CA GLU A 126 17.70 -16.27 14.10
C GLU A 126 16.90 -15.30 13.24
N ILE A 127 17.53 -14.26 12.67
CA ILE A 127 16.79 -13.37 11.78
C ILE A 127 16.52 -14.09 10.45
N LEU A 128 15.25 -14.12 10.03
CA LEU A 128 14.82 -14.67 8.75
C LEU A 128 14.49 -13.51 7.81
N TYR A 129 15.27 -13.34 6.73
CA TYR A 129 15.16 -12.19 5.81
C TYR A 129 14.49 -12.49 4.46
N SER A 130 13.96 -13.71 4.27
CA SER A 130 13.33 -14.11 3.01
C SER A 130 12.26 -15.16 3.24
N GLU A 131 11.23 -15.17 2.39
CA GLU A 131 10.22 -16.21 2.38
C GLU A 131 10.86 -17.60 2.26
N LYS A 132 11.83 -17.76 1.36
CA LYS A 132 12.57 -19.03 1.22
C LYS A 132 13.17 -19.49 2.54
N LYS A 133 13.90 -18.63 3.24
CA LYS A 133 14.52 -18.97 4.53
C LYS A 133 13.47 -19.29 5.60
N ILE A 134 12.33 -18.60 5.60
CA ILE A 134 11.20 -18.91 6.50
C ILE A 134 10.66 -20.31 6.24
N LEU A 135 10.37 -20.63 4.97
CA LEU A 135 9.85 -21.94 4.58
C LEU A 135 10.86 -23.06 4.88
N ASP A 136 12.15 -22.85 4.59
CA ASP A 136 13.23 -23.78 4.93
C ASP A 136 13.30 -24.01 6.46
N THR A 137 13.17 -22.92 7.25
CA THR A 137 13.17 -22.99 8.72
C THR A 137 11.94 -23.74 9.25
N ASN A 138 10.78 -23.55 8.63
CA ASN A 138 9.54 -24.28 8.95
C ASN A 138 9.69 -25.79 8.64
N MET A 139 10.28 -26.16 7.50
CA MET A 139 10.52 -27.58 7.14
C MET A 139 11.45 -28.30 8.13
N THR A 140 12.36 -27.57 8.79
CA THR A 140 13.21 -28.14 9.87
C THR A 140 12.52 -28.18 11.24
N GLY A 141 11.25 -27.77 11.35
CA GLY A 141 10.49 -27.76 12.60
C GLY A 141 10.96 -26.72 13.61
N LYS A 142 11.73 -25.69 13.17
CA LYS A 142 12.20 -24.62 14.05
C LYS A 142 11.14 -23.54 14.30
N VAL A 143 10.32 -23.25 13.28
CA VAL A 143 9.19 -22.34 13.37
C VAL A 143 7.91 -23.07 12.95
N ARG A 144 6.77 -22.54 13.39
CA ARG A 144 5.43 -22.87 12.91
C ARG A 144 4.90 -21.67 12.12
N LEU A 145 4.26 -21.96 10.99
CA LEU A 145 3.54 -20.99 10.17
C LEU A 145 2.03 -21.14 10.36
N THR A 146 1.35 -20.06 10.73
CA THR A 146 -0.13 -20.05 10.83
C THR A 146 -0.69 -19.11 9.77
N ASN A 147 -1.50 -19.64 8.85
CA ASN A 147 -2.22 -18.80 7.89
C ASN A 147 -3.39 -18.10 8.60
N THR A 148 -3.47 -16.78 8.48
CA THR A 148 -4.59 -16.01 9.04
C THR A 148 -5.71 -15.80 8.02
N ASN A 149 -6.83 -15.25 8.48
CA ASN A 149 -7.87 -14.67 7.62
C ASN A 149 -7.70 -13.15 7.44
N ILE A 150 -6.58 -12.60 7.93
CA ILE A 150 -6.33 -11.16 7.91
C ILE A 150 -5.71 -10.80 6.57
N ILE A 151 -6.31 -9.81 5.93
CA ILE A 151 -5.85 -9.21 4.68
C ILE A 151 -5.59 -7.74 4.95
N MET A 152 -4.38 -7.30 4.64
CA MET A 152 -3.98 -5.89 4.78
C MET A 152 -3.61 -5.31 3.42
N ASN A 153 -3.99 -4.05 3.20
CA ASN A 153 -3.45 -3.25 2.10
C ASN A 153 -2.12 -2.63 2.54
N MET A 154 -1.03 -3.13 1.97
CA MET A 154 0.35 -2.78 2.30
C MET A 154 1.17 -2.38 1.07
N PRO A 155 0.89 -1.21 0.45
CA PRO A 155 1.68 -0.70 -0.66
C PRO A 155 3.15 -0.49 -0.27
N GLN A 156 4.06 -0.97 -1.13
CA GLN A 156 5.50 -0.70 -0.99
C GLN A 156 5.84 0.66 -1.59
N ILE A 157 6.64 1.44 -0.86
CA ILE A 157 7.09 2.78 -1.22
C ILE A 157 8.50 2.74 -1.82
N MET A 158 9.38 1.96 -1.20
CA MET A 158 10.72 1.67 -1.69
C MET A 158 10.98 0.17 -1.61
N TRP A 159 11.67 -0.38 -2.60
CA TRP A 159 11.96 -1.79 -2.70
C TRP A 159 13.29 -2.01 -3.45
N PRO A 160 13.83 -3.23 -3.46
CA PRO A 160 15.07 -3.52 -4.17
C PRO A 160 14.86 -3.28 -5.67
N GLY A 161 15.59 -2.33 -6.24
CA GLY A 161 15.48 -1.97 -7.66
C GLY A 161 14.49 -0.84 -7.98
N GLY A 162 13.87 -0.19 -6.99
CA GLY A 162 13.05 0.98 -7.27
C GLY A 162 12.32 1.59 -6.08
N GLN A 163 11.55 2.65 -6.38
CA GLN A 163 10.64 3.29 -5.46
C GLN A 163 9.52 3.98 -6.25
N MET A 164 8.45 4.35 -5.56
CA MET A 164 7.46 5.27 -6.12
C MET A 164 8.09 6.63 -6.47
N SER A 165 7.55 7.33 -7.47
CA SER A 165 8.12 8.59 -7.92
C SER A 165 7.86 9.70 -6.90
N VAL A 166 8.93 10.37 -6.49
CA VAL A 166 8.87 11.60 -5.69
C VAL A 166 8.81 12.76 -6.66
N ARG A 167 7.76 13.60 -6.56
CA ARG A 167 7.58 14.77 -7.42
C ARG A 167 8.58 15.87 -7.06
N GLU A 168 9.05 16.58 -8.09
CA GLU A 168 9.98 17.71 -7.93
C GLU A 168 9.26 18.99 -7.47
N ASP A 169 8.05 19.22 -7.96
CA ASP A 169 7.21 20.40 -7.72
C ASP A 169 6.36 20.23 -6.45
N LYS A 170 6.98 20.45 -5.29
CA LYS A 170 6.37 20.19 -3.97
C LYS A 170 5.30 21.21 -3.55
N ASP A 171 5.18 22.33 -4.25
CA ASP A 171 4.06 23.27 -4.13
C ASP A 171 2.85 22.72 -4.91
N LEU A 172 1.81 22.27 -4.21
CA LEU A 172 0.72 21.49 -4.83
C LEU A 172 -0.20 22.29 -5.76
N GLU A 173 -0.28 23.60 -5.60
CA GLU A 173 -1.32 24.42 -6.21
C GLU A 173 -1.19 24.49 -7.74
N GLN A 174 -2.25 24.08 -8.45
CA GLN A 174 -2.39 24.16 -9.90
C GLN A 174 -1.30 23.45 -10.71
N LYS A 175 -0.55 22.55 -10.07
CA LYS A 175 0.47 21.74 -10.74
C LYS A 175 -0.13 20.65 -11.61
N PRO A 176 0.63 20.15 -12.59
CA PRO A 176 0.23 18.95 -13.31
C PRO A 176 -0.06 17.79 -12.34
N PHE A 177 -1.07 16.98 -12.68
CA PHE A 177 -1.39 15.76 -11.93
C PHE A 177 -0.31 14.67 -12.13
N GLU A 178 0.49 14.81 -13.19
CA GLU A 178 1.69 14.00 -13.42
C GLU A 178 2.85 14.33 -12.47
N GLY A 179 3.89 13.51 -12.48
CA GLY A 179 5.14 13.78 -11.78
C GLY A 179 5.30 13.06 -10.43
N GLY A 180 4.27 12.38 -9.94
CA GLY A 180 4.35 11.58 -8.71
C GLY A 180 3.31 11.95 -7.66
N GLN A 181 2.96 10.99 -6.81
CA GLN A 181 2.03 11.18 -5.68
C GLN A 181 2.76 11.37 -4.34
N ILE A 182 4.09 11.37 -4.32
CA ILE A 182 4.91 11.51 -3.12
C ILE A 182 5.68 12.81 -3.14
N LEU A 183 5.61 13.58 -2.06
CA LEU A 183 6.35 14.82 -1.82
C LEU A 183 7.71 14.59 -1.15
N ASP A 184 7.80 13.59 -0.28
CA ASP A 184 9.00 13.28 0.48
C ASP A 184 9.00 11.84 1.00
N ILE A 185 10.16 11.19 1.02
CA ILE A 185 10.39 9.90 1.68
C ILE A 185 11.54 10.08 2.66
N ASN A 186 11.27 9.90 3.95
CA ASN A 186 12.26 10.07 5.00
C ASN A 186 12.42 8.76 5.78
N THR A 187 13.45 8.00 5.42
CA THR A 187 13.78 6.71 6.06
C THR A 187 14.43 6.84 7.43
N ASN A 188 14.89 8.04 7.81
CA ASN A 188 15.43 8.28 9.16
C ASN A 188 14.29 8.52 10.15
N ASN A 189 13.29 9.31 9.76
CA ASN A 189 12.10 9.59 10.56
C ASN A 189 10.98 8.57 10.35
N MET A 190 11.17 7.60 9.45
CA MET A 190 10.20 6.59 9.08
C MET A 190 8.85 7.20 8.68
N THR A 191 8.88 8.15 7.74
CA THR A 191 7.65 8.77 7.20
C THR A 191 7.72 8.98 5.71
N VAL A 192 6.57 8.89 5.04
CA VAL A 192 6.37 9.29 3.64
C VAL A 192 5.28 10.35 3.58
N THR A 193 5.50 11.40 2.80
CA THR A 193 4.51 12.47 2.62
C THR A 193 3.87 12.33 1.24
N PHE A 194 2.58 12.04 1.19
CA PHE A 194 1.80 11.92 -0.02
C PHE A 194 1.08 13.22 -0.39
N VAL A 195 0.74 13.36 -1.66
CA VAL A 195 -0.34 14.25 -2.12
C VAL A 195 -1.67 13.56 -1.78
N ALA A 196 -2.44 14.13 -0.86
CA ALA A 196 -3.78 13.67 -0.56
C ALA A 196 -4.81 14.49 -1.32
N HIS A 197 -5.70 13.80 -2.02
CA HIS A 197 -6.72 14.37 -2.88
C HIS A 197 -8.04 14.44 -2.14
N ARG A 198 -8.70 15.60 -2.21
CA ARG A 198 -10.02 15.75 -1.63
C ARG A 198 -11.05 14.99 -2.46
N GLY A 199 -11.94 14.28 -1.78
CA GLY A 199 -13.12 13.64 -2.35
C GLY A 199 -14.32 13.76 -1.42
N TRP A 200 -15.41 13.11 -1.82
CA TRP A 200 -16.64 13.05 -1.04
C TRP A 200 -17.00 11.60 -0.76
N GLY A 201 -17.22 11.29 0.53
CA GLY A 201 -17.68 9.99 0.97
C GLY A 201 -19.13 9.72 0.54
N PRO A 202 -19.61 8.48 0.69
CA PRO A 202 -20.97 8.09 0.28
C PRO A 202 -22.09 8.85 0.99
N ASP A 203 -21.80 9.47 2.14
CA ASP A 203 -22.72 10.31 2.90
C ASP A 203 -22.46 11.82 2.72
N GLY A 204 -21.67 12.19 1.70
CA GLY A 204 -21.35 13.58 1.36
C GLY A 204 -20.25 14.21 2.22
N ARG A 205 -19.71 13.51 3.23
CA ARG A 205 -18.62 14.05 4.06
C ARG A 205 -17.35 14.23 3.22
N THR A 206 -16.56 15.26 3.53
CA THR A 206 -15.23 15.40 2.91
C THR A 206 -14.31 14.26 3.35
N ILE A 207 -13.65 13.63 2.39
CA ILE A 207 -12.59 12.65 2.62
C ILE A 207 -11.31 13.09 1.90
N TYR A 208 -10.19 12.54 2.34
CA TYR A 208 -8.92 12.66 1.63
C TYR A 208 -8.39 11.27 1.32
N TYR A 209 -7.94 11.06 0.09
CA TYR A 209 -7.40 9.77 -0.37
C TYR A 209 -6.03 9.96 -1.02
N ILE A 210 -5.21 8.92 -0.97
CA ILE A 210 -3.92 8.83 -1.66
C ILE A 210 -4.01 7.80 -2.78
N ILE A 211 -3.08 7.85 -3.72
CA ILE A 211 -2.99 6.89 -4.82
C ILE A 211 -1.62 6.21 -4.73
N THR A 212 -1.61 4.89 -4.57
CA THR A 212 -0.38 4.09 -4.41
C THR A 212 -0.12 3.14 -5.57
N ASP A 213 -1.18 2.75 -6.27
CA ASP A 213 -1.15 1.74 -7.32
C ASP A 213 -2.17 2.08 -8.42
N ALA A 214 -1.89 1.66 -9.64
CA ALA A 214 -2.84 1.68 -10.75
C ALA A 214 -2.71 0.42 -11.61
N THR A 215 -3.82 -0.06 -12.17
CA THR A 215 -3.86 -1.32 -12.94
C THR A 215 -3.41 -1.19 -14.38
N THR A 216 -3.36 0.04 -14.90
CA THR A 216 -3.02 0.35 -16.28
C THR A 216 -1.72 1.14 -16.33
N GLU A 217 -0.82 0.76 -17.23
CA GLU A 217 0.55 1.31 -17.27
C GLU A 217 0.60 2.81 -17.53
N GLY A 218 -0.22 3.30 -18.46
CA GLY A 218 -0.28 4.73 -18.79
C GLY A 218 -0.62 5.60 -17.58
N PRO A 219 -1.77 5.39 -16.93
CA PRO A 219 -2.13 6.09 -15.70
C PRO A 219 -1.14 5.87 -14.56
N ALA A 220 -0.61 4.66 -14.36
CA ALA A 220 0.41 4.39 -13.34
C ALA A 220 1.66 5.26 -13.54
N LYS A 221 2.17 5.30 -14.78
CA LYS A 221 3.33 6.10 -15.17
C LYS A 221 3.06 7.60 -15.04
N MET A 222 1.90 8.07 -15.52
CA MET A 222 1.48 9.47 -15.38
C MET A 222 1.50 9.89 -13.91
N MET A 223 0.85 9.11 -13.04
CA MET A 223 0.75 9.43 -11.62
C MET A 223 2.04 9.17 -10.84
N GLY A 224 3.02 8.47 -11.42
CA GLY A 224 4.25 8.06 -10.73
C GLY A 224 4.02 7.04 -9.61
N VAL A 225 2.99 6.20 -9.77
CA VAL A 225 2.59 5.15 -8.81
C VAL A 225 2.91 3.75 -9.36
N THR A 226 2.80 2.73 -8.52
CA THR A 226 3.10 1.36 -8.92
C THR A 226 2.09 0.85 -9.95
N ASN A 227 2.57 0.25 -11.04
CA ASN A 227 1.72 -0.48 -11.98
C ASN A 227 1.46 -1.90 -11.44
N THR A 228 0.21 -2.17 -11.10
CA THR A 228 -0.22 -3.42 -10.46
C THR A 228 -1.39 -4.03 -11.25
N PRO A 229 -1.13 -4.67 -12.40
CA PRO A 229 -2.21 -5.19 -13.26
C PRO A 229 -2.99 -6.33 -12.60
N SER A 230 -2.37 -7.08 -11.67
CA SER A 230 -2.99 -8.17 -10.90
C SER A 230 -4.23 -7.75 -10.09
N LEU A 231 -4.33 -6.46 -9.74
CA LEU A 231 -5.50 -5.91 -9.04
C LEU A 231 -6.77 -5.96 -9.90
N ILE A 232 -6.68 -6.02 -11.23
CA ILE A 232 -7.86 -6.02 -12.12
C ILE A 232 -8.79 -7.22 -11.85
N SER A 233 -8.23 -8.37 -11.48
CA SER A 233 -8.99 -9.58 -11.17
C SER A 233 -9.68 -9.55 -9.80
N LEU A 234 -9.43 -8.53 -8.97
CA LEU A 234 -9.95 -8.40 -7.60
C LEU A 234 -11.05 -7.34 -7.45
N SER A 235 -11.76 -7.08 -8.56
CA SER A 235 -12.90 -6.16 -8.70
C SER A 235 -13.81 -5.97 -7.46
N PRO A 236 -14.22 -7.03 -6.72
CA PRO A 236 -15.19 -6.89 -5.63
C PRO A 236 -14.71 -6.10 -4.38
N ALA A 237 -13.41 -5.85 -4.25
CA ALA A 237 -12.84 -5.16 -3.09
C ALA A 237 -12.65 -3.65 -3.28
N PHE A 238 -12.85 -3.12 -4.49
CA PHE A 238 -12.62 -1.70 -4.76
C PHE A 238 -13.82 -0.85 -4.40
N ILE A 239 -13.54 0.34 -3.85
CA ILE A 239 -14.52 1.41 -3.71
C ILE A 239 -14.52 2.19 -5.03
N ASP A 240 -15.70 2.45 -5.58
CA ASP A 240 -15.81 3.27 -6.79
C ASP A 240 -15.43 4.72 -6.50
N LEU A 241 -14.56 5.27 -7.34
CA LEU A 241 -14.21 6.68 -7.37
C LEU A 241 -14.79 7.29 -8.64
N TYR A 242 -15.73 8.22 -8.45
CA TYR A 242 -16.39 8.95 -9.54
C TYR A 242 -15.70 10.30 -9.74
N HIS A 243 -15.39 10.62 -11.00
CA HIS A 243 -14.87 11.93 -11.40
C HIS A 243 -15.86 12.61 -12.33
N PHE A 244 -16.14 13.88 -12.08
CA PHE A 244 -16.92 14.72 -12.99
C PHE A 244 -16.00 15.20 -14.12
N THR A 245 -16.46 15.07 -15.36
CA THR A 245 -15.75 15.53 -16.57
C THR A 245 -16.44 16.74 -17.22
N ASN A 246 -17.57 17.16 -16.69
CA ASN A 246 -18.34 18.35 -17.06
C ASN A 246 -19.18 18.84 -15.88
N GLY A 247 -19.87 19.98 -16.04
CA GLY A 247 -20.78 20.55 -15.04
C GLY A 247 -20.25 21.84 -14.41
N LEU A 248 -20.44 21.99 -13.09
CA LEU A 248 -19.95 23.15 -12.35
C LEU A 248 -18.43 23.15 -12.34
N LYS A 249 -17.80 24.28 -12.66
CA LYS A 249 -16.33 24.41 -12.56
C LYS A 249 -15.92 24.26 -11.11
N GLY A 250 -14.94 23.41 -10.88
CA GLY A 250 -14.49 23.05 -9.55
C GLY A 250 -13.01 22.67 -9.54
N PRO A 251 -12.46 22.43 -8.34
CA PRO A 251 -11.06 22.09 -8.19
C PRO A 251 -10.80 20.60 -8.44
N GLY A 252 -11.73 19.85 -9.04
CA GLY A 252 -11.51 18.45 -9.39
C GLY A 252 -10.44 18.30 -10.49
N PRO A 253 -9.91 17.07 -10.67
CA PRO A 253 -8.78 16.82 -11.57
C PRO A 253 -9.06 17.21 -13.03
N PHE A 254 -10.33 17.18 -13.44
CA PHE A 254 -10.80 17.57 -14.78
C PHE A 254 -11.34 19.02 -14.85
N GLY A 255 -11.23 19.80 -13.77
CA GLY A 255 -11.71 21.19 -13.70
C GLY A 255 -13.20 21.33 -13.36
N PHE A 256 -13.83 20.25 -12.89
CA PHE A 256 -15.23 20.17 -12.45
C PHE A 256 -15.30 19.58 -11.04
#